data_AF-A0A397TE24-F1
#
_entry.id   AF-A0A397TE24-F1
#
_cell.length_a   1.000
_cell.length_b   1.000
_cell.length_c   1.000
_cell.angle_alpha   90.00
_cell.angle_beta   90.00
_cell.angle_gamma   90.00
#
_symmetry.space_group_name_H-M   'P 1'
#
loop_
_entity.id
_entity.type
_entity.pdbx_description
1 polymer ?
#
loop_
_entity_poly.entity_id
_entity_poly.type
_entity_poly.pdbx_seq_one_letter_code
_entity_poly.pdbx_strand_id
1 'polypeptide(L)'
;MKRCWDPDPTIRPTAYELLEKLNDWNNIFSMFDSSKSNEQLLIEKAFSYNQEDKWKTRLTELAKNPRPLKKSHNLLTSKRLNFSKQLLEIRNVKMNDKLETKDVEMKKNDDARNSEYYLA
;
A
#
# COMPACT_ATOMS: atom_id res chain seq x y z
N MET A 1 0.03 20.30 12.77
CA MET A 1 0.42 19.23 11.82
C MET A 1 1.82 19.38 11.22
N LYS A 2 2.34 20.58 10.92
CA LYS A 2 3.68 20.73 10.30
C LYS A 2 4.83 20.03 11.06
N ARG A 3 4.83 20.13 12.40
CA ARG A 3 5.82 19.45 13.27
C ARG A 3 5.75 17.92 13.25
N CYS A 4 4.61 17.31 12.91
CA CYS A 4 4.48 15.86 12.84
C CYS A 4 5.21 15.26 11.63
N TRP A 5 5.45 16.10 10.62
CA TRP A 5 6.11 15.75 9.36
C TRP A 5 7.56 16.25 9.31
N ASP A 6 8.14 16.61 10.45
CA ASP A 6 9.51 17.11 10.51
C ASP A 6 10.49 16.00 10.04
N PRO A 7 11.46 16.30 9.16
CA PRO A 7 12.46 15.32 8.75
C PRO A 7 13.26 14.79 9.93
N ASP A 8 13.46 15.58 10.98
CA ASP A 8 14.10 15.16 12.22
C ASP A 8 13.09 14.51 13.17
N PRO A 9 13.24 13.21 13.50
CA PRO A 9 12.32 12.51 14.41
C PRO A 9 12.35 13.05 15.84
N THR A 10 13.41 13.74 16.27
CA THR A 10 13.52 14.30 17.63
C THR A 10 12.69 15.56 17.82
N ILE A 11 12.35 16.24 16.72
CA ILE A 11 11.54 17.47 16.71
C ILE A 11 10.03 17.15 16.64
N ARG A 12 9.71 15.93 16.19
CA ARG A 12 8.33 15.44 16.10
C ARG A 12 7.73 15.34 17.50
N PRO A 13 6.47 15.78 17.67
CA PRO A 13 5.79 15.63 18.94
C PRO A 13 5.59 14.15 19.26
N THR A 14 5.66 13.84 20.55
CA THR A 14 5.28 12.54 21.07
C THR A 14 3.77 12.30 20.91
N ALA A 15 3.35 11.04 21.02
CA ALA A 15 1.93 10.69 21.03
C ALA A 15 1.17 11.38 22.17
N TYR A 16 1.82 11.56 23.32
CA TYR A 16 1.22 12.23 24.48
C TYR A 16 0.97 13.72 24.22
N GLU A 17 1.96 14.45 23.70
CA GLU A 17 1.80 15.87 23.35
C GLU A 17 0.75 16.09 22.25
N LEU A 18 0.60 15.13 21.33
CA LEU A 18 -0.48 15.17 20.34
C LEU A 18 -1.84 14.98 20.97
N LEU A 19 -1.96 14.05 21.93
CA LEU A 19 -3.20 13.80 22.65
C LEU A 19 -3.64 15.04 23.44
N GLU A 20 -2.73 15.71 24.14
CA GLU A 20 -3.03 16.95 24.86
C GLU A 20 -3.58 18.03 23.92
N LYS A 21 -2.94 18.25 22.78
CA LYS A 21 -3.42 19.23 21.78
C LYS A 21 -4.79 18.89 21.22
N LEU A 22 -5.07 17.61 21.00
CA LEU A 22 -6.38 17.16 20.55
C LEU A 22 -7.45 17.36 21.63
N ASN A 23 -7.10 17.15 22.90
CA ASN A 23 -7.99 17.41 24.03
C ASN A 23 -8.28 18.91 24.19
N ASP A 24 -7.28 19.78 24.03
CA ASP A 24 -7.48 21.24 24.02
C ASP A 24 -8.44 21.68 22.91
N TRP A 25 -8.28 21.11 21.71
CA TRP A 25 -9.20 21.37 20.61
C TRP A 25 -10.61 20.87 20.91
N ASN A 26 -10.76 19.66 21.46
CA ASN A 26 -12.06 19.12 21.86
C ASN A 26 -12.73 19.97 22.95
N ASN A 27 -11.98 20.51 23.91
CA ASN A 27 -12.51 21.41 24.92
C ASN A 27 -13.04 22.71 24.31
N ILE A 28 -12.34 23.25 23.30
CA ILE A 28 -12.82 24.41 22.53
C ILE A 28 -14.10 24.05 21.77
N PHE A 29 -14.11 22.95 21.01
CA PHE A 29 -15.29 22.54 20.24
C PHE A 29 -16.50 22.21 21.11
N SER A 30 -16.30 21.55 22.26
CA SER A 30 -17.37 21.21 23.21
C SER A 30 -17.98 22.43 23.90
N MET A 31 -17.25 23.53 24.09
CA MET A 31 -17.84 24.80 24.52
C MET A 31 -18.79 25.39 23.45
N PHE A 32 -18.52 25.17 22.17
CA PHE A 32 -19.38 25.64 21.07
C PHE A 32 -20.56 24.71 20.78
N ASP A 33 -20.45 23.40 21.11
CA ASP A 33 -21.45 22.36 20.82
C ASP A 33 -22.65 22.30 21.81
N SER A 34 -22.73 23.19 22.82
CA SER A 34 -23.88 23.18 23.75
C SER A 34 -25.23 23.47 23.08
N SER A 35 -25.22 24.03 21.87
CA SER A 35 -26.34 24.03 20.95
C SER A 35 -26.03 23.08 19.80
N LYS A 36 -26.75 21.96 19.66
CA LYS A 36 -26.71 21.14 18.43
C LYS A 36 -26.82 22.10 17.24
N SER A 37 -25.75 22.26 16.48
CA SER A 37 -25.75 23.17 15.35
C SER A 37 -26.76 22.67 14.32
N ASN A 38 -27.38 23.58 13.57
CA ASN A 38 -28.29 23.20 12.49
C ASN A 38 -27.63 22.22 11.50
N GLU A 39 -26.31 22.29 11.34
CA GLU A 39 -25.50 21.39 10.51
C GLU A 39 -25.52 19.95 11.03
N GLN A 40 -25.41 19.74 12.33
CA GLN A 40 -25.45 18.40 12.92
C GLN A 40 -26.82 17.74 12.71
N LEU A 41 -27.90 18.51 12.83
CA LEU A 41 -29.26 18.06 12.50
C LEU A 41 -29.43 17.72 11.01
N LEU A 42 -28.81 18.51 10.13
CA LEU A 42 -28.82 18.24 8.68
C LEU A 42 -28.04 16.96 8.34
N ILE A 43 -26.89 16.72 8.98
CA ILE A 43 -26.10 15.50 8.83
C ILE A 43 -26.90 14.30 9.36
N GLU A 44 -27.46 14.39 10.57
CA GLU A 44 -28.28 13.34 11.18
C GLU A 44 -29.51 12.99 10.32
N LYS A 45 -30.11 14.00 9.68
CA LYS A 45 -31.20 13.80 8.71
C LYS A 45 -30.73 13.18 7.39
N ALA A 46 -29.60 13.65 6.84
CA ALA A 46 -29.03 13.17 5.58
C ALA A 46 -28.54 11.71 5.67
N PHE A 47 -28.03 11.31 6.83
CA PHE A 47 -27.56 9.95 7.12
C PHE A 47 -28.52 9.17 8.04
N SER A 48 -29.79 9.56 8.07
CA SER A 48 -30.81 8.83 8.83
C SER A 48 -31.06 7.43 8.26
N TYR A 49 -31.45 6.50 9.11
CA TYR A 49 -31.80 5.12 8.74
C TYR A 49 -32.82 5.06 7.59
N ASN A 50 -33.81 5.95 7.60
CA ASN A 50 -34.81 6.06 6.53
C ASN A 50 -34.21 6.45 5.18
N GLN A 51 -33.14 7.25 5.17
CA GLN A 51 -32.46 7.66 3.94
C GLN A 51 -31.57 6.53 3.40
N GLU A 52 -30.92 5.79 4.28
CA GLU A 52 -30.14 4.60 3.93
C GLU A 52 -31.02 3.52 3.27
N ASP A 53 -32.19 3.24 3.84
CA ASP A 53 -33.14 2.26 3.30
C ASP A 53 -33.65 2.65 1.89
N LYS A 54 -33.91 3.95 1.67
CA LYS A 54 -34.23 4.47 0.34
C LYS A 54 -33.10 4.27 -0.66
N TRP A 55 -31.85 4.48 -0.25
CA TRP A 55 -30.69 4.27 -1.12
C TRP A 55 -30.49 2.79 -1.46
N LYS A 56 -30.65 1.90 -0.47
CA LYS A 56 -30.61 0.44 -0.67
C LYS A 56 -31.69 -0.04 -1.65
N THR A 57 -32.91 0.49 -1.53
CA THR A 57 -34.02 0.18 -2.44
C THR A 57 -33.69 0.63 -3.87
N ARG A 58 -33.27 1.88 -4.06
CA ARG A 58 -32.89 2.41 -5.39
C ARG A 58 -31.73 1.65 -6.01
N LEU A 59 -30.74 1.26 -5.21
CA LEU A 59 -29.61 0.47 -5.69
C LEU A 59 -30.08 -0.91 -6.18
N THR A 60 -31.02 -1.52 -5.45
CA THR A 60 -31.62 -2.81 -5.83
C THR A 60 -32.45 -2.69 -7.11
N GLU A 61 -33.18 -1.59 -7.29
CA GLU A 61 -33.91 -1.30 -8.52
C GLU A 61 -32.97 -1.08 -9.71
N LEU A 62 -31.90 -0.31 -9.53
CA LEU A 62 -30.89 -0.09 -10.57
C LEU A 62 -30.10 -1.37 -10.92
N ALA A 63 -29.86 -2.22 -9.93
CA ALA A 63 -29.18 -3.51 -10.10
C ALA A 63 -30.04 -4.54 -10.84
N LYS A 64 -31.37 -4.34 -10.93
CA LYS A 64 -32.24 -5.09 -11.84
C LYS A 64 -31.96 -4.63 -13.27
N ASN A 65 -30.81 -5.04 -13.80
CA ASN A 65 -30.44 -4.80 -15.18
C ASN A 65 -31.41 -5.58 -16.08
N PRO A 66 -32.25 -4.93 -16.91
CA PRO A 66 -33.14 -5.64 -17.83
C PRO A 66 -32.36 -6.34 -18.96
N ARG A 67 -31.05 -6.09 -19.09
CA ARG A 67 -30.21 -6.73 -20.08
C ARG A 67 -29.65 -8.03 -19.50
N PRO A 68 -29.82 -9.18 -20.19
CA PRO A 68 -29.09 -10.39 -19.86
C PRO A 68 -27.60 -10.07 -19.75
N LEU A 69 -26.94 -10.59 -18.72
CA LEU A 69 -25.48 -10.56 -18.64
C LEU A 69 -24.93 -11.13 -19.94
N LYS A 70 -24.50 -10.26 -20.86
CA LYS A 70 -23.73 -10.70 -22.03
C LYS A 70 -22.53 -11.43 -21.43
N LYS A 71 -22.44 -12.75 -21.67
CA LYS A 71 -21.22 -13.52 -21.39
C LYS A 71 -20.09 -12.77 -22.08
N SER A 72 -19.32 -12.01 -21.33
CA SER A 72 -18.18 -11.30 -21.88
C SER A 72 -17.24 -12.38 -22.39
N HIS A 73 -16.87 -12.30 -23.67
CA HIS A 73 -15.91 -13.21 -24.29
C HIS A 73 -14.50 -13.11 -23.66
N ASN A 74 -14.33 -12.26 -22.64
CA ASN A 74 -13.07 -11.97 -21.96
C ASN A 74 -12.73 -12.99 -20.87
N LEU A 75 -13.54 -14.03 -20.68
CA LEU A 75 -13.26 -15.11 -19.72
C LEU A 75 -12.01 -15.94 -20.10
N LEU A 76 -11.53 -15.83 -21.35
CA LEU A 76 -10.43 -16.63 -21.90
C LEU A 76 -9.18 -15.81 -22.29
N THR A 77 -9.15 -14.49 -22.12
CA THR A 77 -8.02 -13.64 -22.60
C THR A 77 -7.09 -13.12 -21.51
N SER A 78 -7.36 -13.36 -20.23
CA SER A 78 -6.37 -13.07 -19.18
C SER A 78 -5.33 -14.19 -19.11
N LYS A 79 -4.17 -13.99 -19.77
CA LYS A 79 -2.98 -14.80 -19.48
C LYS A 79 -2.67 -14.61 -17.98
N ARG A 80 -2.98 -15.63 -17.16
CA ARG A 80 -2.69 -15.63 -15.72
C ARG A 80 -1.18 -15.54 -15.54
N LEU A 81 -0.68 -14.37 -15.13
CA LEU A 81 0.74 -14.15 -14.86
C LEU A 81 1.14 -15.00 -13.66
N ASN A 82 1.87 -16.10 -13.91
CA ASN A 82 2.44 -16.93 -12.87
C ASN A 82 3.73 -16.28 -12.36
N PHE A 83 3.57 -15.26 -11.51
CA PHE A 83 4.68 -14.53 -10.88
C PHE A 83 5.68 -15.46 -10.16
N SER A 84 5.21 -16.57 -9.59
CA SER A 84 6.08 -17.58 -8.97
C SER A 84 7.13 -18.14 -9.93
N LYS A 85 6.74 -18.44 -11.19
CA LYS A 85 7.66 -18.95 -12.19
C LYS A 85 8.71 -17.90 -12.58
N GLN A 86 8.28 -16.66 -12.80
CA GLN A 86 9.17 -15.54 -13.15
C GLN A 86 10.18 -15.25 -12.03
N LEU A 87 9.75 -15.28 -10.77
CA LEU A 87 10.62 -15.03 -9.62
C LEU A 87 11.66 -16.15 -9.43
N LEU A 88 11.29 -17.41 -9.69
CA LEU A 88 12.23 -18.53 -9.67
C LEU A 88 13.27 -18.42 -10.79
N GLU A 89 12.85 -18.03 -11.99
CA GLU A 89 13.74 -17.81 -13.14
C GLU A 89 14.75 -16.69 -12.85
N ILE A 90 14.28 -15.54 -12.35
CA ILE A 90 15.14 -14.41 -11.95
C ILE A 90 16.13 -14.83 -10.85
N ARG A 91 15.66 -15.61 -9.86
CA ARG A 91 16.52 -16.11 -8.79
C ARG A 91 17.60 -17.04 -9.32
N ASN A 92 17.26 -17.96 -10.22
CA ASN A 92 18.19 -18.94 -10.78
C ASN A 92 19.25 -18.27 -11.68
N VAL A 93 18.85 -17.32 -12.53
CA VAL A 93 19.79 -16.51 -13.33
C VAL A 93 20.78 -15.77 -12.42
N LYS A 94 20.28 -15.10 -11.38
CA LYS A 94 21.13 -14.38 -10.41
C LYS A 94 22.09 -15.28 -9.63
N MET A 95 21.73 -16.55 -9.42
CA MET A 95 22.63 -17.53 -8.79
C MET A 95 23.71 -18.02 -9.76
N ASN A 96 23.36 -18.22 -11.02
CA ASN A 96 24.30 -18.66 -12.06
C ASN A 96 25.35 -17.58 -12.37
N ASP A 97 24.95 -16.30 -12.48
CA ASP A 97 25.89 -15.17 -12.67
C ASP A 97 26.91 -15.07 -11.53
N LYS A 98 26.48 -15.36 -10.29
CA LYS A 98 27.35 -15.38 -9.11
C LYS A 98 28.30 -16.58 -9.07
N LEU A 99 27.95 -17.69 -9.71
CA LEU A 99 28.80 -18.87 -9.78
C LEU A 99 29.88 -18.66 -10.84
N GLU A 100 29.51 -18.18 -12.03
CA GLU A 100 30.43 -17.90 -13.13
C GLU A 100 31.49 -16.86 -12.74
N THR A 101 31.10 -15.80 -12.03
CA THR A 101 32.04 -14.77 -11.55
C THR A 101 33.07 -15.32 -10.56
N LYS A 102 32.68 -16.28 -9.70
CA LYS A 102 33.62 -16.94 -8.77
C LYS A 102 34.56 -17.93 -9.47
N ASP A 103 34.06 -18.64 -10.48
CA ASP A 103 34.88 -19.58 -11.25
C ASP A 103 35.94 -18.86 -12.11
N VAL A 104 35.64 -17.65 -12.60
CA VAL A 104 36.60 -16.78 -13.29
C VAL A 104 37.68 -16.25 -12.34
N GLU A 105 37.32 -15.92 -11.10
CA GLU A 105 38.25 -15.39 -10.10
C GLU A 105 39.21 -16.47 -9.57
N MET A 106 38.75 -17.71 -9.38
CA MET A 106 39.63 -18.82 -8.98
C MET A 106 40.68 -19.16 -10.05
N LYS A 107 40.31 -19.18 -11.34
CA LYS A 107 41.27 -19.48 -12.43
C LYS A 107 42.40 -18.45 -12.54
N LYS A 108 42.11 -17.16 -12.38
CA LYS A 108 43.13 -16.11 -12.43
C LYS A 108 44.15 -16.22 -11.29
N ASN A 109 43.73 -16.70 -10.13
CA ASN A 109 44.60 -16.87 -8.97
C ASN A 109 45.55 -18.07 -9.13
N ASP A 110 45.14 -19.12 -9.85
CA ASP A 110 45.99 -20.27 -10.15
C ASP A 110 47.01 -19.96 -11.26
N ASP A 111 46.62 -19.18 -12.28
CA ASP A 111 47.54 -18.72 -13.34
C ASP A 111 48.65 -17.81 -12.78
N ALA A 112 48.31 -16.91 -11.85
CA ALA A 112 49.29 -16.06 -11.18
C ALA A 112 50.31 -16.87 -10.37
N ARG A 113 49.83 -17.89 -9.63
CA ARG A 113 50.68 -18.73 -8.77
C ARG A 113 51.63 -19.63 -9.57
N ASN A 114 51.27 -20.02 -10.80
CA ASN A 114 52.16 -20.79 -11.68
C ASN A 114 53.22 -19.93 -12.39
N SER A 115 53.03 -18.60 -12.49
CA SER A 115 53.98 -17.70 -13.15
C SER A 115 55.19 -17.32 -12.28
N GLU A 116 55.08 -17.41 -10.95
CA GLU A 116 56.16 -17.08 -10.02
C GLU A 116 57.25 -18.17 -9.91
N TYR A 117 56.98 -19.40 -10.35
CA TYR A 117 57.95 -20.52 -10.26
C TYR A 117 58.93 -20.62 -11.44
N TYR A 118 58.82 -19.78 -12.47
CA TYR A 118 59.69 -19.83 -13.67
C TYR A 118 60.61 -18.61 -13.84
N LEU A 119 60.73 -17.74 -12.82
CA LEU A 119 61.65 -16.59 -12.82
C LEU A 119 62.67 -16.64 -11.68
N ALA A 120 63.23 -17.82 -11.40
CA ALA A 120 64.43 -18.01 -10.56
C ALA A 120 65.64 -18.34 -11.43
#